data_AF-A0A423GH95-F1
#
_entry.id   AF-A0A423GH95-F1
#
_cell.length_a   1.000
_cell.length_b   1.000
_cell.length_c   1.000
_cell.angle_alpha   90.00
_cell.angle_beta   90.00
_cell.angle_gamma   90.00
#
_symmetry.space_group_name_H-M   'P 1'
#
loop_
_entity.id
_entity.type
_entity.pdbx_description
1 polymer ?
#
loop_
_entity_poly.entity_id
_entity_poly.type
_entity_poly.pdbx_seq_one_letter_code
_entity_poly.pdbx_strand_id
1 'polypeptide(L)'
;MKRDCVFFVADKTMRETFLGFLSREDRNEQLSCGNFSFDPAEDLFFAAGQNDSGLNKRADSLLSAFLHSHKKAVVVLDCDWDGSPGQGAIIQNITTQLHESGWALGDIVVIAIEPELEQWIWQDSPVLADELRIAAPDGLKVALGERGLWPQNVAKPPSPKELFIQLRRENNVKLSSSVFKRIAANVPIAACQDSEFLRLVSQLQLWFPAEVAA
;
A
#
# COMPACT_ATOMS: atom_id res chain seq x y z
N MET A 1 -23.76 8.63 -11.76
CA MET A 1 -23.69 7.58 -10.74
C MET A 1 -22.34 7.69 -10.05
N LYS A 2 -22.26 7.58 -8.72
CA LYS A 2 -20.96 7.60 -8.01
C LYS A 2 -20.21 6.29 -8.22
N ARG A 3 -18.89 6.37 -8.40
CA ARG A 3 -17.94 5.26 -8.41
C ARG A 3 -17.75 4.70 -7.00
N ASP A 4 -17.25 3.48 -6.88
CA ASP A 4 -17.26 2.77 -5.60
C ASP A 4 -16.24 3.31 -4.61
N CYS A 5 -14.98 3.51 -5.01
CA CYS A 5 -13.93 3.92 -4.10
C CYS A 5 -12.82 4.70 -4.81
N VAL A 6 -12.43 5.84 -4.25
CA VAL A 6 -11.19 6.52 -4.64
C VAL A 6 -10.05 6.09 -3.72
N PHE A 7 -8.90 5.78 -4.30
CA PHE A 7 -7.63 5.54 -3.63
C PHE A 7 -6.71 6.72 -3.89
N PHE A 8 -6.35 7.45 -2.82
CA PHE A 8 -5.49 8.63 -2.90
C PHE A 8 -4.23 8.41 -2.07
N VAL A 9 -3.08 8.24 -2.75
CA VAL A 9 -1.82 7.88 -2.09
C VAL A 9 -0.81 9.02 -2.09
N ALA A 10 0.22 8.96 -1.25
CA ALA A 10 1.16 10.06 -1.10
C ALA A 10 2.03 10.30 -2.35
N ASP A 11 2.50 9.23 -2.99
CA ASP A 11 3.48 9.34 -4.06
C ASP A 11 3.27 8.36 -5.22
N LYS A 12 4.17 8.45 -6.21
CA LYS A 12 4.15 7.61 -7.40
C LYS A 12 4.46 6.14 -7.10
N THR A 13 5.33 5.86 -6.14
CA THR A 13 5.73 4.49 -5.79
C THR A 13 4.57 3.75 -5.14
N MET A 14 3.89 4.38 -4.18
CA MET A 14 2.65 3.86 -3.61
C MET A 14 1.60 3.67 -4.69
N ARG A 15 1.44 4.65 -5.60
CA ARG A 15 0.46 4.52 -6.68
C ARG A 15 0.72 3.29 -7.53
N GLU A 16 1.96 3.07 -7.94
CA GLU A 16 2.30 1.90 -8.75
C GLU A 16 2.12 0.59 -7.97
N THR A 17 2.37 0.59 -6.65
CA THR A 17 2.10 -0.56 -5.77
C THR A 17 0.62 -0.88 -5.70
N PHE A 18 -0.22 0.12 -5.40
CA PHE A 18 -1.67 -0.01 -5.39
C PHE A 18 -2.22 -0.39 -6.77
N LEU A 19 -1.63 0.14 -7.84
CA LEU A 19 -2.00 -0.24 -9.21
C LEU A 19 -1.73 -1.72 -9.45
N GLY A 20 -0.55 -2.22 -9.05
CA GLY A 20 -0.20 -3.64 -9.18
C GLY A 20 -1.17 -4.53 -8.42
N PHE A 21 -1.51 -4.14 -7.19
CA PHE A 21 -2.42 -4.84 -6.31
C PHE A 21 -3.89 -4.84 -6.79
N LEU A 22 -4.45 -3.66 -7.07
CA LEU A 22 -5.88 -3.49 -7.39
C LEU A 22 -6.22 -3.90 -8.83
N SER A 23 -5.24 -4.04 -9.72
CA SER A 23 -5.48 -4.45 -11.11
C SER A 23 -5.44 -5.96 -11.32
N ARG A 24 -5.28 -6.75 -10.25
CA ARG A 24 -5.24 -8.22 -10.35
C ARG A 24 -6.62 -8.79 -10.65
N GLU A 25 -6.66 -9.84 -11.46
CA GLU A 25 -7.89 -10.59 -11.73
C GLU A 25 -8.41 -11.30 -10.47
N ASP A 26 -7.50 -11.83 -9.65
CA ASP A 26 -7.79 -12.53 -8.40
C ASP A 26 -7.91 -11.58 -7.19
N ARG A 27 -7.98 -10.26 -7.37
CA ARG A 27 -7.90 -9.30 -6.25
C ARG A 27 -8.97 -9.54 -5.17
N ASN A 28 -10.18 -9.91 -5.58
CA ASN A 28 -11.31 -10.10 -4.66
C ASN A 28 -11.10 -11.36 -3.81
N GLU A 29 -10.51 -12.41 -4.40
CA GLU A 29 -10.11 -13.64 -3.69
C GLU A 29 -8.98 -13.36 -2.70
N GLN A 30 -7.98 -12.61 -3.15
CA GLN A 30 -6.84 -12.20 -2.32
C GLN A 30 -7.25 -11.29 -1.14
N LEU A 31 -8.25 -10.44 -1.35
CA LEU A 31 -8.83 -9.55 -0.35
C LEU A 31 -9.92 -10.20 0.51
N SER A 32 -10.42 -11.37 0.11
CA SER A 32 -11.64 -11.97 0.65
C SER A 32 -12.82 -10.99 0.71
N CYS A 33 -12.97 -10.13 -0.31
CA CYS A 33 -14.03 -9.13 -0.40
C CYS A 33 -14.91 -9.37 -1.63
N GLY A 34 -16.10 -8.79 -1.62
CA GLY A 34 -17.00 -8.72 -2.77
C GLY A 34 -16.42 -7.85 -3.88
N ASN A 35 -17.05 -7.91 -5.05
CA ASN A 35 -16.60 -7.15 -6.21
C ASN A 35 -16.92 -5.64 -6.05
N PHE A 36 -15.99 -4.79 -6.49
CA PHE A 36 -16.19 -3.35 -6.63
C PHE A 36 -15.61 -2.87 -7.96
N SER A 37 -16.20 -1.83 -8.56
CA SER A 37 -15.70 -1.23 -9.79
C SER A 37 -14.39 -0.50 -9.52
N PHE A 38 -13.39 -0.75 -10.38
CA PHE A 38 -12.09 -0.09 -10.29
C PHE A 38 -11.53 0.15 -11.69
N ASP A 39 -11.28 1.42 -11.99
CA ASP A 39 -10.56 1.93 -13.16
C ASP A 39 -9.42 2.81 -12.63
N PRO A 40 -8.15 2.41 -12.81
CA PRO A 40 -7.03 3.18 -12.30
C PRO A 40 -6.90 4.61 -12.83
N ALA A 41 -7.53 4.95 -13.96
CA ALA A 41 -7.56 6.31 -14.48
C ALA A 41 -8.52 7.22 -13.70
N GLU A 42 -9.57 6.63 -13.12
CA GLU A 42 -10.68 7.34 -12.48
C GLU A 42 -10.70 7.17 -10.96
N ASP A 43 -10.05 6.13 -10.43
CA ASP A 43 -10.14 5.72 -9.01
C ASP A 43 -8.79 5.75 -8.27
N LEU A 44 -7.64 5.94 -8.94
CA LEU A 44 -6.32 5.86 -8.30
C LEU A 44 -5.42 7.07 -8.60
N PHE A 45 -5.26 7.93 -7.58
CA PHE A 45 -4.54 9.19 -7.66
C PHE A 45 -3.42 9.26 -6.63
N PHE A 46 -2.51 10.21 -6.83
CA PHE A 46 -1.45 10.49 -5.87
C PHE A 46 -1.21 11.99 -5.71
N ALA A 47 -0.65 12.37 -4.56
CA ALA A 47 -0.38 13.75 -4.18
C ALA A 47 0.85 14.32 -4.92
N ALA A 48 0.75 14.50 -6.24
CA ALA A 48 1.86 14.93 -7.08
C ALA A 48 2.50 16.25 -6.60
N GLY A 49 3.78 16.20 -6.21
CA GLY A 49 4.54 17.35 -5.70
C GLY A 49 4.17 17.79 -4.28
N GLN A 50 3.36 17.00 -3.56
CA GLN A 50 2.92 17.24 -2.19
C GLN A 50 3.53 16.26 -1.20
N ASN A 51 3.73 15.01 -1.63
CA ASN A 51 4.22 13.90 -0.82
C ASN A 51 3.37 13.71 0.46
N ASP A 52 3.89 12.99 1.44
CA ASP A 52 3.21 12.61 2.68
C ASP A 52 2.85 13.84 3.53
N SER A 53 3.79 14.78 3.71
CA SER A 53 3.55 16.02 4.47
C SER A 53 2.46 16.89 3.86
N GLY A 54 2.42 17.00 2.53
CA GLY A 54 1.41 17.77 1.82
C GLY A 54 0.04 17.11 1.88
N LEU A 55 -0.03 15.77 1.75
CA LEU A 55 -1.26 15.01 1.90
C LEU A 55 -1.82 15.12 3.32
N ASN A 56 -0.99 15.00 4.35
CA ASN A 56 -1.40 15.17 5.75
C ASN A 56 -1.99 16.57 6.06
N LYS A 57 -1.52 17.62 5.37
CA LYS A 57 -1.95 19.00 5.61
C LYS A 57 -3.18 19.44 4.81
N ARG A 58 -3.48 18.74 3.72
CA ARG A 58 -4.39 19.24 2.66
C ARG A 58 -5.31 18.17 2.08
N ALA A 59 -5.59 17.12 2.84
CA ALA A 59 -6.38 15.99 2.35
C ALA A 59 -7.79 16.44 1.92
N ASP A 60 -8.39 17.36 2.66
CA ASP A 60 -9.67 18.02 2.33
C ASP A 60 -9.66 18.61 0.91
N SER A 61 -8.68 19.45 0.59
CA SER A 61 -8.59 20.15 -0.68
C SER A 61 -8.26 19.20 -1.83
N LEU A 62 -7.37 18.22 -1.59
CA LEU A 62 -6.97 17.23 -2.58
C LEU A 62 -8.11 16.25 -2.92
N LEU A 63 -8.93 15.89 -1.93
CA LEU A 63 -10.03 14.95 -2.14
C LEU A 63 -11.40 15.62 -2.41
N SER A 64 -11.47 16.95 -2.36
CA SER A 64 -12.72 17.70 -2.58
C SER A 64 -13.43 17.34 -3.90
N ALA A 65 -12.68 17.16 -4.98
CA ALA A 65 -13.22 16.78 -6.29
C ALA A 65 -13.88 15.38 -6.31
N PHE A 66 -13.50 14.49 -5.38
CA PHE A 66 -14.00 13.12 -5.33
C PHE A 66 -15.26 12.97 -4.47
N LEU A 67 -15.59 13.95 -3.63
CA LEU A 67 -16.73 13.91 -2.73
C LEU A 67 -18.05 13.66 -3.46
N HIS A 68 -18.19 14.17 -4.68
CA HIS A 68 -19.40 14.00 -5.51
C HIS A 68 -19.30 12.88 -6.53
N SER A 69 -18.09 12.37 -6.82
CA SER A 69 -17.88 11.31 -7.82
C SER A 69 -17.71 9.92 -7.23
N HIS A 70 -17.33 9.79 -5.96
CA HIS A 70 -17.06 8.52 -5.30
C HIS A 70 -17.92 8.32 -4.04
N LYS A 71 -18.14 7.05 -3.69
CA LYS A 71 -18.87 6.64 -2.47
C LYS A 71 -17.93 6.52 -1.27
N LYS A 72 -16.73 5.96 -1.46
CA LYS A 72 -15.74 5.69 -0.41
C LYS A 72 -14.40 6.36 -0.73
N ALA A 73 -13.60 6.65 0.29
CA ALA A 73 -12.25 7.20 0.17
C ALA A 73 -11.23 6.39 0.99
N VAL A 74 -10.18 5.93 0.31
CA VAL A 74 -8.98 5.37 0.91
C VAL A 74 -7.86 6.40 0.74
N VAL A 75 -7.23 6.80 1.84
CA VAL A 75 -6.03 7.66 1.82
C VAL A 75 -4.84 6.89 2.40
N VAL A 76 -3.69 6.91 1.72
CA VAL A 76 -2.51 6.14 2.13
C VAL A 76 -1.25 6.98 2.06
N LEU A 77 -0.44 6.95 3.12
CA LEU A 77 0.84 7.65 3.22
C LEU A 77 1.81 6.93 4.16
N ASP A 78 3.11 7.17 4.01
CA ASP A 78 4.15 6.69 4.92
C ASP A 78 4.31 7.67 6.06
N CYS A 79 4.60 7.19 7.27
CA CYS A 79 4.85 8.05 8.44
C CYS A 79 6.25 8.67 8.45
N ASP A 80 7.17 8.20 7.59
CA ASP A 80 8.59 8.54 7.59
C ASP A 80 8.88 9.84 6.80
N TRP A 81 8.66 10.98 7.44
CA TRP A 81 9.13 12.26 6.95
C TRP A 81 9.55 13.21 8.09
N ASP A 82 10.39 14.19 7.76
CA ASP A 82 10.88 15.17 8.75
C ASP A 82 9.74 15.99 9.36
N GLY A 83 9.63 15.96 10.68
CA GLY A 83 8.53 16.59 11.42
C GLY A 83 7.18 15.85 11.33
N SER A 84 7.18 14.56 11.00
CA SER A 84 5.99 13.70 11.11
C SER A 84 5.41 13.73 12.54
N PRO A 85 4.09 13.93 12.71
CA PRO A 85 3.46 13.97 14.03
C PRO A 85 3.19 12.56 14.60
N GLY A 86 3.60 11.50 13.88
CA GLY A 86 3.37 10.10 14.24
C GLY A 86 2.06 9.54 13.70
N GLN A 87 2.02 8.20 13.54
CA GLN A 87 0.95 7.46 12.87
C GLN A 87 -0.47 7.85 13.34
N GLY A 88 -0.71 7.82 14.65
CA GLY A 88 -2.04 8.10 15.21
C GLY A 88 -2.53 9.53 14.91
N ALA A 89 -1.63 10.52 14.99
CA ALA A 89 -1.97 11.91 14.69
C ALA A 89 -2.26 12.10 13.20
N ILE A 90 -1.52 11.43 12.31
CA ILE A 90 -1.76 11.48 10.86
C ILE A 90 -3.16 10.95 10.53
N ILE A 91 -3.49 9.76 11.03
CA ILE A 91 -4.79 9.12 10.80
C ILE A 91 -5.91 10.04 11.28
N GLN A 92 -5.79 10.57 12.50
CA GLN A 92 -6.79 11.47 13.07
C GLN A 92 -6.92 12.76 12.25
N ASN A 93 -5.82 13.40 11.90
CA ASN A 93 -5.82 14.68 11.18
C ASN A 93 -6.49 14.56 9.81
N ILE A 94 -6.13 13.55 9.03
CA ILE A 94 -6.70 13.34 7.68
C ILE A 94 -8.17 12.93 7.80
N THR A 95 -8.53 12.06 8.75
CA THR A 95 -9.92 11.64 8.95
C THR A 95 -10.81 12.82 9.31
N THR A 96 -10.36 13.70 10.22
CA THR A 96 -11.08 14.92 10.59
C THR A 96 -11.24 15.86 9.40
N GLN A 97 -10.16 16.13 8.65
CA GLN A 97 -10.21 16.97 7.45
C GLN A 97 -11.25 16.45 6.43
N LEU A 98 -11.22 15.15 6.14
CA LEU A 98 -12.16 14.55 5.19
C LEU A 98 -13.60 14.60 5.72
N HIS A 99 -13.80 14.34 7.00
CA HIS A 99 -15.11 14.41 7.61
C HIS A 99 -15.71 15.83 7.55
N GLU A 100 -14.92 16.83 7.94
CA GLU A 100 -15.31 18.25 7.89
C GLU A 100 -15.57 18.72 6.45
N SER A 101 -14.88 18.14 5.46
CA SER A 101 -15.13 18.41 4.03
C SER A 101 -16.39 17.76 3.48
N GLY A 102 -17.05 16.87 4.25
CA GLY A 102 -18.35 16.29 3.91
C GLY A 102 -18.36 14.78 3.68
N TRP A 103 -17.24 14.08 3.85
CA TRP A 103 -17.23 12.62 3.81
C TRP A 103 -17.86 12.05 5.10
N ALA A 104 -18.66 10.99 4.97
CA ALA A 104 -19.16 10.27 6.14
C ALA A 104 -18.03 9.46 6.78
N LEU A 105 -17.94 9.43 8.11
CA LEU A 105 -16.88 8.69 8.82
C LEU A 105 -16.84 7.19 8.43
N GLY A 106 -18.00 6.59 8.16
CA GLY A 106 -18.09 5.18 7.71
C GLY A 106 -17.66 4.96 6.25
N ASP A 107 -17.34 6.02 5.50
CA ASP A 107 -16.95 6.00 4.09
C ASP A 107 -15.48 6.35 3.88
N ILE A 108 -14.71 6.56 4.97
CA ILE A 108 -13.31 6.97 4.95
C ILE A 108 -12.45 5.88 5.59
N VAL A 109 -11.29 5.61 5.02
CA VAL A 109 -10.19 4.96 5.72
C VAL A 109 -8.87 5.63 5.37
N VAL A 110 -8.14 6.01 6.40
CA VAL A 110 -6.80 6.58 6.28
C VAL A 110 -5.83 5.56 6.80
N ILE A 111 -4.85 5.16 5.99
CA ILE A 111 -3.79 4.19 6.29
C ILE A 111 -2.46 4.96 6.38
N ALA A 112 -1.78 4.85 7.51
CA ALA A 112 -0.50 5.53 7.73
C ALA A 112 0.55 4.46 8.02
N ILE A 113 1.39 4.15 7.04
CA ILE A 113 2.31 3.01 7.10
C ILE A 113 3.49 3.37 8.00
N GLU A 114 3.82 2.50 8.95
CA GLU A 114 4.96 2.65 9.85
C GLU A 114 5.76 1.33 9.88
N PRO A 115 7.06 1.34 9.51
CA PRO A 115 7.84 2.45 9.01
C PRO A 115 7.49 2.85 7.56
N GLU A 116 7.34 1.92 6.60
CA GLU A 116 7.30 2.24 5.15
C GLU A 116 6.67 1.15 4.26
N LEU A 117 6.31 1.51 3.02
CA LEU A 117 5.76 0.64 1.97
C LEU A 117 6.55 -0.67 1.72
N GLU A 118 7.87 -0.68 1.88
CA GLU A 118 8.71 -1.86 1.69
C GLU A 118 8.29 -3.01 2.62
N GLN A 119 7.69 -2.71 3.77
CA GLN A 119 7.07 -3.68 4.67
C GLN A 119 6.14 -4.66 3.96
N TRP A 120 5.45 -4.22 2.92
CA TRP A 120 4.42 -5.02 2.23
C TRP A 120 5.02 -5.93 1.16
N ILE A 121 6.16 -5.55 0.58
CA ILE A 121 6.81 -6.32 -0.49
C ILE A 121 7.73 -7.41 0.04
N TRP A 122 8.24 -7.28 1.27
CA TRP A 122 9.14 -8.26 1.87
C TRP A 122 8.39 -9.54 2.27
N GLN A 123 8.44 -10.51 1.36
CA GLN A 123 7.97 -11.87 1.55
C GLN A 123 9.04 -12.83 1.02
N ASP A 124 9.08 -14.06 1.54
CA ASP A 124 9.94 -15.09 0.97
C ASP A 124 9.31 -15.59 -0.34
N SER A 125 9.53 -14.80 -1.40
CA SER A 125 8.90 -14.96 -2.70
C SER A 125 9.93 -14.88 -3.82
N PRO A 126 9.85 -15.76 -4.83
CA PRO A 126 10.74 -15.71 -5.99
C PRO A 126 10.61 -14.39 -6.76
N VAL A 127 9.44 -13.74 -6.71
CA VAL A 127 9.18 -12.46 -7.37
C VAL A 127 10.16 -11.37 -6.89
N LEU A 128 10.36 -11.26 -5.58
CA LEU A 128 11.26 -10.24 -5.03
C LEU A 128 12.73 -10.57 -5.34
N ALA A 129 13.10 -11.86 -5.32
CA ALA A 129 14.43 -12.31 -5.70
C ALA A 129 14.73 -11.96 -7.17
N ASP A 130 13.81 -12.25 -8.09
CA ASP A 130 13.96 -11.96 -9.52
C ASP A 130 14.07 -10.45 -9.80
N GLU A 131 13.22 -9.64 -9.16
CA GLU A 131 13.25 -8.18 -9.30
C GLU A 131 14.55 -7.57 -8.79
N LEU A 132 15.12 -8.14 -7.73
CA LEU A 132 16.42 -7.75 -7.19
C LEU A 132 17.60 -8.44 -7.89
N ARG A 133 17.33 -9.36 -8.83
CA ARG A 133 18.34 -10.18 -9.54
C ARG A 133 19.21 -11.01 -8.61
N ILE A 134 18.61 -11.54 -7.54
CA ILE A 134 19.28 -12.37 -6.55
C ILE A 134 19.04 -13.84 -6.90
N ALA A 135 20.11 -14.60 -7.11
CA ALA A 135 20.02 -16.05 -7.22
C ALA A 135 19.67 -16.65 -5.85
N ALA A 136 18.44 -17.11 -5.70
CA ALA A 136 17.91 -17.66 -4.45
C ALA A 136 17.17 -18.99 -4.70
N PRO A 137 17.88 -20.06 -5.14
CA PRO A 137 17.26 -21.34 -5.49
C PRO A 137 16.52 -21.99 -4.31
N ASP A 138 17.01 -21.77 -3.08
CA ASP A 138 16.44 -22.30 -1.85
C ASP A 138 15.52 -21.29 -1.12
N GLY A 139 15.19 -20.16 -1.78
CA GLY A 139 14.38 -19.09 -1.22
C GLY A 139 15.17 -17.83 -0.85
N LEU A 140 14.51 -16.67 -0.96
CA LEU A 140 15.14 -15.36 -0.73
C LEU A 140 15.55 -15.21 0.74
N LYS A 141 14.73 -15.74 1.65
CA LYS A 141 15.02 -15.72 3.08
C LYS A 141 16.27 -16.54 3.42
N VAL A 142 16.48 -17.68 2.77
CA VAL A 142 17.69 -18.50 2.95
C VAL A 142 18.92 -17.74 2.48
N ALA A 143 18.90 -17.24 1.24
CA ALA A 143 20.02 -16.51 0.65
C ALA A 143 20.42 -15.26 1.44
N LEU A 144 19.45 -14.52 1.98
CA LEU A 144 19.71 -13.34 2.82
C LEU A 144 20.05 -13.70 4.26
N GLY A 145 19.56 -14.85 4.77
CA GLY A 145 19.90 -15.36 6.09
C GLY A 145 21.36 -15.81 6.20
N GLU A 146 21.90 -16.45 5.17
CA GLU A 146 23.33 -16.82 5.10
C GLU A 146 24.25 -15.59 5.16
N ARG A 147 23.76 -14.44 4.71
CA ARG A 147 24.46 -13.15 4.76
C ARG A 147 24.23 -12.38 6.07
N GLY A 148 23.42 -12.92 6.99
CA GLY A 148 23.03 -12.25 8.22
C GLY A 148 22.08 -11.07 8.03
N LEU A 149 21.46 -10.92 6.84
CA LEU A 149 20.60 -9.79 6.47
C LEU A 149 19.13 -10.05 6.75
N TRP A 150 18.69 -11.32 6.71
CA TRP A 150 17.34 -11.74 7.06
C TRP A 150 17.34 -12.98 7.96
N PRO A 151 17.23 -12.82 9.29
CA PRO A 151 17.22 -13.96 10.19
C PRO A 151 16.03 -14.90 9.94
N GLN A 152 16.24 -16.21 10.07
CA GLN A 152 15.22 -17.22 9.74
C GLN A 152 13.98 -17.17 10.66
N ASN A 153 14.15 -16.67 11.88
CA ASN A 153 13.12 -16.60 12.92
C ASN A 153 12.26 -15.33 12.86
N VAL A 154 12.52 -14.40 11.94
CA VAL A 154 11.70 -13.18 11.79
C VAL A 154 10.91 -13.21 10.49
N ALA A 155 9.68 -12.68 10.51
CA ALA A 155 8.80 -12.66 9.35
C ALA A 155 9.32 -11.74 8.23
N LYS A 156 10.05 -10.68 8.58
CA LYS A 156 10.60 -9.65 7.69
C LYS A 156 12.03 -9.29 8.12
N PRO A 157 12.88 -8.76 7.23
CA PRO A 157 14.20 -8.28 7.62
C PRO A 157 14.12 -7.11 8.61
N PRO A 158 15.11 -6.91 9.51
CA PRO A 158 15.07 -5.86 10.54
C PRO A 158 15.01 -4.43 10.00
N SER A 159 15.56 -4.18 8.82
CA SER A 159 15.54 -2.86 8.15
C SER A 159 15.12 -3.00 6.69
N PRO A 160 13.81 -3.18 6.42
CA PRO A 160 13.27 -3.47 5.08
C PRO A 160 13.69 -2.48 3.99
N LYS A 161 13.56 -1.17 4.25
CA LYS A 161 13.94 -0.10 3.29
C LYS A 161 15.43 -0.14 2.98
N GLU A 162 16.25 -0.06 4.03
CA GLU A 162 17.71 -0.03 3.87
C GLU A 162 18.24 -1.28 3.18
N LEU A 163 17.69 -2.46 3.51
CA LEU A 163 18.06 -3.70 2.85
C LEU A 163 17.66 -3.69 1.37
N PHE A 164 16.47 -3.20 1.04
CA PHE A 164 16.05 -3.07 -0.36
C PHE A 164 16.98 -2.12 -1.13
N ILE A 165 17.31 -0.96 -0.55
CA ILE A 165 18.26 0.01 -1.13
C ILE A 165 19.63 -0.64 -1.33
N GLN A 166 20.15 -1.34 -0.32
CA GLN A 166 21.43 -2.04 -0.35
C GLN A 166 21.46 -3.07 -1.49
N LEU A 167 20.53 -4.03 -1.50
CA LEU A 167 20.49 -5.11 -2.47
C LEU A 167 20.31 -4.59 -3.90
N ARG A 168 19.49 -3.56 -4.06
CA ARG A 168 19.29 -2.89 -5.35
C ARG A 168 20.60 -2.28 -5.87
N ARG A 169 21.38 -1.62 -5.02
CA ARG A 169 22.69 -1.04 -5.37
C ARG A 169 23.70 -2.14 -5.70
N GLU A 170 23.78 -3.18 -4.89
CA GLU A 170 24.66 -4.34 -5.11
C GLU A 170 24.40 -5.02 -6.47
N ASN A 171 23.12 -5.16 -6.86
CA ASN A 171 22.71 -5.86 -8.07
C ASN A 171 22.50 -4.94 -9.28
N ASN A 172 22.88 -3.66 -9.18
CA ASN A 172 22.71 -2.65 -10.24
C ASN A 172 21.27 -2.55 -10.78
N VAL A 173 20.28 -2.78 -9.92
CA VAL A 173 18.87 -2.62 -10.25
C VAL A 173 18.54 -1.13 -10.23
N LYS A 174 17.79 -0.61 -11.21
CA LYS A 174 17.35 0.80 -11.19
C LYS A 174 16.12 0.95 -10.31
N LEU A 175 16.09 1.99 -9.49
CA LEU A 175 14.90 2.29 -8.68
C LEU A 175 13.84 2.79 -9.65
N SER A 176 12.75 2.06 -9.74
CA SER A 176 11.61 2.41 -10.55
C SER A 176 10.37 2.01 -9.81
N SER A 177 9.38 2.88 -9.77
CA SER A 177 8.05 2.57 -9.24
C SER A 177 7.42 1.36 -9.93
N SER A 178 7.84 1.03 -11.17
CA SER A 178 7.41 -0.18 -11.88
C SER A 178 7.84 -1.49 -11.21
N VAL A 179 8.95 -1.49 -10.45
CA VAL A 179 9.39 -2.66 -9.67
C VAL A 179 8.34 -2.98 -8.60
N PHE A 180 7.90 -1.96 -7.87
CA PHE A 180 6.87 -2.11 -6.84
C PHE A 180 5.54 -2.58 -7.42
N LYS A 181 5.14 -2.07 -8.59
CA LYS A 181 3.97 -2.57 -9.32
C LYS A 181 4.07 -4.07 -9.61
N ARG A 182 5.20 -4.51 -10.17
CA ARG A 182 5.39 -5.92 -10.53
C ARG A 182 5.42 -6.82 -9.29
N ILE A 183 6.04 -6.37 -8.21
CA ILE A 183 6.02 -7.12 -6.95
C ILE A 183 4.58 -7.22 -6.42
N ALA A 184 3.88 -6.10 -6.26
CA ALA A 184 2.51 -6.07 -5.74
C ALA A 184 1.50 -6.86 -6.60
N ALA A 185 1.72 -6.92 -7.91
CA ALA A 185 0.89 -7.70 -8.82
C ALA A 185 1.06 -9.22 -8.67
N ASN A 186 2.12 -9.70 -8.03
CA ASN A 186 2.46 -11.13 -7.99
C ASN A 186 2.67 -11.69 -6.58
N VAL A 187 2.95 -10.87 -5.57
CA VAL A 187 3.09 -11.37 -4.19
C VAL A 187 1.75 -11.83 -3.63
N PRO A 188 1.71 -12.93 -2.86
CA PRO A 188 0.52 -13.32 -2.12
C PRO A 188 0.12 -12.23 -1.11
N ILE A 189 -1.12 -11.77 -1.22
CA ILE A 189 -1.66 -10.72 -0.35
C ILE A 189 -2.06 -11.30 1.00
N ALA A 190 -2.63 -12.51 0.99
CA ALA A 190 -3.04 -13.24 2.19
C ALA A 190 -1.87 -13.54 3.14
N ALA A 191 -0.62 -13.47 2.66
CA ALA A 191 0.58 -13.66 3.48
C ALA A 191 1.08 -12.37 4.15
N CYS A 192 0.49 -11.20 3.82
CA CYS A 192 0.90 -9.93 4.42
C CYS A 192 0.38 -9.82 5.86
N GLN A 193 1.31 -9.71 6.82
CA GLN A 193 1.02 -9.60 8.26
C GLN A 193 1.08 -8.17 8.80
N ASP A 194 1.20 -7.18 7.90
CA ASP A 194 1.28 -5.78 8.29
C ASP A 194 -0.05 -5.27 8.84
N SER A 195 -0.05 -4.62 10.00
CA SER A 195 -1.28 -4.20 10.67
C SER A 195 -2.08 -3.17 9.87
N GLU A 196 -1.39 -2.26 9.18
CA GLU A 196 -2.02 -1.20 8.39
C GLU A 196 -2.57 -1.76 7.07
N PHE A 197 -1.86 -2.71 6.46
CA PHE A 197 -2.41 -3.47 5.35
C PHE A 197 -3.65 -4.27 5.76
N LEU A 198 -3.60 -4.99 6.88
CA LEU A 198 -4.75 -5.76 7.39
C LEU A 198 -5.94 -4.85 7.73
N ARG A 199 -5.68 -3.62 8.20
CA ARG A 199 -6.72 -2.61 8.42
C ARG A 199 -7.38 -2.16 7.11
N LEU A 200 -6.60 -1.93 6.05
CA LEU A 200 -7.13 -1.66 4.72
C LEU A 200 -8.02 -2.81 4.23
N VAL A 201 -7.52 -4.05 4.29
CA VAL A 201 -8.25 -5.26 3.88
C VAL A 201 -9.57 -5.38 4.63
N SER A 202 -9.53 -5.26 5.97
CA SER A 202 -10.72 -5.35 6.82
C SER A 202 -11.77 -4.29 6.45
N GLN A 203 -11.32 -3.07 6.12
CA GLN A 203 -12.23 -2.02 5.70
C GLN A 203 -12.85 -2.30 4.33
N LEU A 204 -12.07 -2.79 3.37
CA LEU A 204 -12.57 -3.15 2.04
C LEU A 204 -13.59 -4.29 2.14
N GLN A 205 -13.37 -5.29 3.00
CA GLN A 205 -14.33 -6.35 3.27
C GLN A 205 -15.64 -5.82 3.89
N LEU A 206 -15.55 -4.83 4.78
CA LEU A 206 -16.74 -4.20 5.37
C LEU A 206 -17.55 -3.42 4.33
N TRP A 207 -16.87 -2.70 3.43
CA TRP A 207 -17.53 -1.91 2.39
C TRP A 207 -18.06 -2.75 1.22
N PHE A 208 -17.35 -3.83 0.91
CA PHE A 208 -17.64 -4.75 -0.18
C PHE A 208 -17.65 -6.17 0.39
N PRO A 209 -18.74 -6.58 1.06
CA PRO A 209 -18.82 -7.93 1.64
C PRO A 209 -18.80 -8.98 0.53
N ALA A 210 -18.07 -10.07 0.74
CA ALA A 210 -18.12 -11.22 -0.16
C ALA A 210 -19.54 -11.78 -0.22
N GLU A 211 -20.02 -12.13 -1.42
CA GLU A 211 -21.28 -12.84 -1.55
C GLU A 211 -21.15 -14.19 -0.83
N VAL A 212 -21.89 -14.35 0.26
CA VAL A 212 -22.06 -15.66 0.88
C VAL A 212 -22.93 -16.45 -0.09
N ALA A 213 -22.35 -17.45 -0.75
CA ALA A 213 -23.13 -18.43 -1.50
C ALA A 213 -24.18 -19.01 -0.55
N ALA A 214 -25.46 -18.74 -0.86
CA ALA A 214 -26.62 -19.18 -0.09
C ALA A 214 -26.78 -20.70 -0.13
#